data_AF-A0A662BRZ9-F1
#
_entry.id   AF-A0A662BRZ9-F1
#
_cell.length_a   1.000
_cell.length_b   1.000
_cell.length_c   1.000
_cell.angle_alpha   90.00
_cell.angle_beta   90.00
_cell.angle_gamma   90.00
#
_symmetry.space_group_name_H-M   'P 1'
#
loop_
_entity.id
_entity.type
_entity.pdbx_description
1 polymer ?
#
loop_
_entity_poly.entity_id
_entity_poly.type
_entity_poly.pdbx_seq_one_letter_code
_entity_poly.pdbx_strand_id
1 'polypeptide(L)'
;MWGYPLDVSKEMMRKLLSELKPTDCFNILLFSGGSSLFSERSVAATESNINKGITFIDKQHGGGGTELLPALRRALSLERMEQSTKFNGTKEYTRSFVILTDGYVSVEKEAFDLIRNNLGTASFFPFGIGSGVNRNLIEGMAHAGMGTPFVVTNDEQATAIAEKFRKYIQQPVLTNINIAYEGFEAYDVEPLSMADVFAERPLIIFGKYRGNAKGSIKITGTSGEGDYTKLLAVNDAAVDERNAALTYLWAREKIKILDDYASLNMYTNELEEEITGLGLKYNLLTQYTSFVAIDKLVRNDDGTYTTVSQPLPLPEGVSNYAVGGVPGTMQKSHSGRKYMPGGGSGRTLDCEEISLSLDDVSVEEKPDEVFVLVEQMAEFKGSKDGLEAFIRENIIYPLDALAEGLEGKVYIEFVIDTDGSITDVAVVSSTDPALETEAIRVIKLTNLMWKAARHSGKKVRSMMVLEVAFVLE
;
A
#
# COMPACT_ATOMS: atom_id res chain seq x y z
N MET A 1 -17.76 2.56 -6.80
CA MET A 1 -18.93 2.96 -5.99
C MET A 1 -20.26 2.76 -6.70
N TRP A 2 -21.13 1.88 -6.20
CA TRP A 2 -22.56 1.78 -6.57
C TRP A 2 -23.39 1.40 -5.34
N GLY A 3 -24.68 1.75 -5.31
CA GLY A 3 -25.58 1.41 -4.21
C GLY A 3 -25.18 2.05 -2.88
N TYR A 4 -25.24 1.27 -1.79
CA TYR A 4 -25.08 1.77 -0.42
C TYR A 4 -23.82 2.63 -0.17
N PRO A 5 -22.60 2.24 -0.59
CA PRO A 5 -21.41 3.09 -0.43
C PRO A 5 -21.54 4.47 -1.12
N LEU A 6 -22.19 4.52 -2.29
CA LEU A 6 -22.42 5.78 -2.99
C LEU A 6 -23.38 6.68 -2.20
N ASP A 7 -24.47 6.12 -1.67
CA ASP A 7 -25.44 6.87 -0.88
C ASP A 7 -24.82 7.46 0.39
N VAL A 8 -24.03 6.66 1.12
CA VAL A 8 -23.28 7.11 2.30
C VAL A 8 -22.27 8.21 1.91
N SER A 9 -21.60 8.08 0.76
CA SER A 9 -20.67 9.11 0.28
C SER A 9 -21.38 10.42 -0.07
N LYS A 10 -22.55 10.35 -0.73
CA LYS A 10 -23.37 11.51 -1.04
C LYS A 10 -23.82 12.22 0.24
N GLU A 11 -24.30 11.45 1.22
CA GLU A 11 -24.69 11.98 2.52
C GLU A 11 -23.51 12.63 3.24
N MET A 12 -22.38 11.95 3.32
CA MET A 12 -21.16 12.48 3.93
C MET A 12 -20.73 13.80 3.25
N MET A 13 -20.68 13.85 1.92
CA MET A 13 -20.34 15.06 1.18
C MET A 13 -21.33 16.20 1.42
N ARG A 14 -22.64 15.91 1.49
CA ARG A 14 -23.65 16.92 1.83
C ARG A 14 -23.39 17.52 3.20
N LYS A 15 -23.07 16.70 4.21
CA LYS A 15 -22.74 17.18 5.56
C LYS A 15 -21.49 18.07 5.53
N LEU A 16 -20.40 17.59 4.93
CA LEU A 16 -19.15 18.36 4.83
C LEU A 16 -19.33 19.70 4.12
N LEU A 17 -20.05 19.73 3.00
CA LEU A 17 -20.28 20.96 2.23
C LEU A 17 -21.18 21.96 2.98
N SER A 18 -22.18 21.46 3.72
CA SER A 18 -23.13 22.30 4.46
C SER A 18 -22.50 22.96 5.69
N GLU A 19 -21.39 22.43 6.19
CA GLU A 19 -20.66 22.98 7.33
C GLU A 19 -19.54 23.96 6.96
N LEU A 20 -19.29 24.19 5.66
CA LEU A 20 -18.33 25.17 5.18
C LEU A 20 -18.74 26.59 5.62
N LYS A 21 -17.75 27.38 6.03
CA LYS A 21 -18.00 28.78 6.41
C LYS A 21 -18.18 29.62 5.14
N PRO A 22 -18.91 30.74 5.19
CA PRO A 22 -19.06 31.64 4.05
C PRO A 22 -17.73 32.24 3.52
N THR A 23 -16.67 32.18 4.33
CA THR A 23 -15.31 32.61 3.96
C THR A 23 -14.53 31.56 3.16
N ASP A 24 -15.01 30.31 3.15
CA ASP A 24 -14.32 29.18 2.56
C ASP A 24 -14.61 29.09 1.06
N CYS A 25 -13.75 28.36 0.36
CA CYS A 25 -13.92 28.02 -1.04
C CYS A 25 -13.83 26.51 -1.20
N PHE A 26 -14.56 25.95 -2.15
CA PHE A 26 -14.56 24.51 -2.39
C PHE A 26 -14.61 24.20 -3.88
N ASN A 27 -14.25 22.97 -4.19
CA ASN A 27 -14.44 22.36 -5.50
C ASN A 27 -14.73 20.88 -5.32
N ILE A 28 -15.30 20.24 -6.33
CA ILE A 28 -15.65 18.82 -6.29
C ILE A 28 -15.06 18.19 -7.54
N LEU A 29 -14.24 17.16 -7.34
CA LEU A 29 -13.72 16.30 -8.39
C LEU A 29 -14.22 14.89 -8.13
N LEU A 30 -14.87 14.31 -9.13
CA LEU A 30 -15.34 12.94 -9.13
C LEU A 30 -14.39 12.11 -9.97
N PHE A 31 -14.07 10.90 -9.52
CA PHE A 31 -13.16 10.02 -10.23
C PHE A 31 -13.74 8.61 -10.36
N SER A 32 -13.62 8.04 -11.55
CA SER A 32 -13.86 6.62 -11.84
C SER A 32 -12.84 6.15 -12.88
N GLY A 33 -13.24 5.90 -14.14
CA GLY A 33 -12.33 5.74 -15.29
C GLY A 33 -11.97 7.07 -15.98
N GLY A 34 -12.52 8.17 -15.47
CA GLY A 34 -12.19 9.54 -15.87
C GLY A 34 -12.55 10.51 -14.74
N SER A 35 -12.04 11.75 -14.80
CA SER A 35 -12.36 12.77 -13.80
C SER A 35 -13.43 13.74 -14.29
N SER A 36 -14.49 13.93 -13.52
CA SER A 36 -15.48 15.00 -13.75
C SER A 36 -15.28 16.10 -12.72
N LEU A 37 -15.14 17.34 -13.19
CA LEU A 37 -14.84 18.49 -12.36
C LEU A 37 -16.04 19.42 -12.28
N PHE A 38 -16.41 19.83 -11.06
CA PHE A 38 -17.52 20.76 -10.84
C PHE A 38 -17.24 22.16 -11.39
N SER A 39 -16.00 22.64 -11.23
CA SER A 39 -15.56 23.95 -11.73
C SER A 39 -14.04 23.96 -11.96
N GLU A 40 -13.57 24.67 -12.99
CA GLU A 40 -12.12 24.84 -13.26
C GLU A 40 -11.39 25.61 -12.17
N ARG A 41 -12.11 26.35 -11.32
CA ARG A 41 -11.60 27.05 -10.15
C ARG A 41 -12.49 26.82 -8.95
N SER A 42 -11.92 26.78 -7.75
CA SER A 42 -12.69 26.70 -6.51
C SER A 42 -13.66 27.88 -6.42
N VAL A 43 -14.88 27.60 -5.97
CA VAL A 43 -15.94 28.60 -5.83
C VAL A 43 -16.16 28.93 -4.36
N ALA A 44 -16.62 30.14 -4.06
CA ALA A 44 -17.00 30.53 -2.70
C ALA A 44 -18.14 29.64 -2.18
N ALA A 45 -18.07 29.27 -0.89
CA ALA A 45 -19.06 28.47 -0.18
C ALA A 45 -20.36 29.25 0.14
N THR A 46 -21.00 29.77 -0.91
CA THR A 46 -22.34 30.36 -0.81
C THR A 46 -23.39 29.26 -0.85
N GLU A 47 -24.56 29.47 -0.23
CA GLU A 47 -25.69 28.52 -0.29
C GLU A 47 -26.04 28.11 -1.72
N SER A 48 -26.01 29.06 -2.67
CA SER A 48 -26.27 28.78 -4.08
C SER A 48 -25.22 27.84 -4.69
N ASN A 49 -23.94 28.06 -4.41
CA ASN A 49 -22.87 27.21 -4.93
C ASN A 49 -22.88 25.83 -4.26
N ILE A 50 -23.10 25.76 -2.95
CA ILE A 50 -23.24 24.52 -2.20
C ILE A 50 -24.37 23.67 -2.81
N ASN A 51 -25.56 24.25 -3.03
CA ASN A 51 -26.68 23.55 -3.64
C ASN A 51 -26.36 23.07 -5.06
N LYS A 52 -25.62 23.85 -5.86
CA LYS A 52 -25.15 23.41 -7.19
C LYS A 52 -24.17 22.24 -7.08
N GLY A 53 -23.26 22.28 -6.11
CA GLY A 53 -22.30 21.20 -5.83
C GLY A 53 -22.99 19.90 -5.38
N ILE A 54 -23.96 20.01 -4.47
CA ILE A 54 -24.80 18.87 -4.05
C ILE A 54 -25.56 18.29 -5.25
N THR A 55 -26.17 19.14 -6.07
CA THR A 55 -26.86 18.70 -7.30
C THR A 55 -25.91 17.99 -8.28
N PHE A 56 -24.66 18.47 -8.39
CA PHE A 56 -23.63 17.85 -9.23
C PHE A 56 -23.25 16.44 -8.74
N ILE A 57 -23.17 16.25 -7.42
CA ILE A 57 -22.93 14.94 -6.77
C ILE A 57 -24.15 14.02 -6.95
N ASP A 58 -25.36 14.54 -6.81
CA ASP A 58 -26.59 13.73 -6.82
C ASP A 58 -26.88 13.10 -8.19
N LYS A 59 -26.50 13.79 -9.27
CA LYS A 59 -26.62 13.30 -10.65
C LYS A 59 -25.73 12.09 -10.96
N GLN A 60 -24.77 11.78 -10.11
CA GLN A 60 -23.86 10.68 -10.35
C GLN A 60 -24.53 9.34 -10.07
N HIS A 61 -24.40 8.46 -11.05
CA HIS A 61 -24.77 7.06 -10.97
C HIS A 61 -23.46 6.27 -11.00
N GLY A 62 -23.31 5.32 -10.07
CA GLY A 62 -22.09 4.54 -9.96
C GLY A 62 -21.68 3.84 -11.25
N GLY A 63 -20.38 3.69 -11.50
CA GLY A 63 -19.85 2.96 -12.65
C GLY A 63 -18.45 3.41 -13.10
N GLY A 64 -17.77 2.56 -13.86
CA GLY A 64 -16.40 2.77 -14.35
C GLY A 64 -15.32 2.15 -13.46
N GLY A 65 -14.07 2.22 -13.92
CA GLY A 65 -12.89 1.86 -13.12
C GLY A 65 -12.64 2.82 -11.96
N THR A 66 -11.48 2.78 -11.32
CA THR A 66 -11.12 3.78 -10.32
C THR A 66 -9.65 4.16 -10.43
N GLU A 67 -9.39 5.38 -10.91
CA GLU A 67 -8.05 5.92 -11.10
C GLU A 67 -7.77 7.09 -10.14
N LEU A 68 -7.26 6.77 -8.95
CA LEU A 68 -6.98 7.79 -7.92
C LEU A 68 -5.82 8.71 -8.31
N LEU A 69 -4.73 8.15 -8.84
CA LEU A 69 -3.52 8.93 -9.12
C LEU A 69 -3.76 10.05 -10.16
N PRO A 70 -4.39 9.80 -11.32
CA PRO A 70 -4.77 10.87 -12.26
C PRO A 70 -5.68 11.92 -11.63
N ALA A 71 -6.64 11.49 -10.80
CA ALA A 71 -7.55 12.38 -10.10
C ALA A 71 -6.80 13.32 -9.12
N LEU A 72 -5.86 12.79 -8.33
CA LEU A 72 -5.02 13.58 -7.43
C LEU A 72 -4.14 14.56 -8.19
N ARG A 73 -3.49 14.13 -9.29
CA ARG A 73 -2.68 15.01 -10.15
C ARG A 73 -3.53 16.15 -10.72
N ARG A 74 -4.72 15.85 -11.24
CA ARG A 74 -5.65 16.85 -11.73
C ARG A 74 -6.06 17.80 -10.62
N ALA A 75 -6.45 17.29 -9.47
CA ALA A 75 -6.87 18.08 -8.32
C ALA A 75 -5.78 19.04 -7.83
N LEU A 76 -4.52 18.59 -7.79
CA LEU A 76 -3.34 19.40 -7.44
C LEU A 76 -3.01 20.47 -8.48
N SER A 77 -3.19 20.18 -9.77
CA SER A 77 -2.95 21.13 -10.87
C SER A 77 -3.91 22.32 -10.91
N LEU A 78 -5.06 22.24 -10.22
CA LEU A 78 -6.02 23.34 -10.18
C LEU A 78 -5.37 24.56 -9.51
N GLU A 79 -5.64 25.74 -10.07
CA GLU A 79 -5.11 27.01 -9.56
C GLU A 79 -5.54 27.23 -8.11
N ARG A 80 -4.59 27.67 -7.28
CA ARG A 80 -4.88 28.05 -5.90
C ARG A 80 -5.67 29.36 -5.90
N MET A 81 -6.71 29.41 -5.07
CA MET A 81 -7.42 30.66 -4.83
C MET A 81 -6.53 31.59 -4.01
N GLU A 82 -6.19 32.74 -4.57
CA GLU A 82 -5.54 33.84 -3.87
C GLU A 82 -6.51 35.01 -3.81
N GLN A 83 -6.85 35.48 -2.61
CA GLN A 83 -7.58 36.74 -2.47
C GLN A 83 -6.58 37.88 -2.34
N SER A 84 -6.29 38.58 -3.43
CA SER A 84 -5.57 39.86 -3.36
C SER A 84 -6.44 40.86 -2.61
N THR A 85 -6.05 41.23 -1.38
CA THR A 85 -6.74 42.29 -0.65
C THR A 85 -6.16 43.65 -1.04
N LYS A 86 -7.01 44.66 -1.26
CA LYS A 86 -6.61 46.03 -1.62
C LYS A 86 -5.78 46.76 -0.54
N PHE A 87 -5.59 46.15 0.63
CA PHE A 87 -4.84 46.69 1.76
C PHE A 87 -3.92 45.58 2.31
N ASN A 88 -2.66 45.58 1.89
CA ASN A 88 -1.55 44.80 2.48
C ASN A 88 -1.75 43.28 2.67
N GLY A 89 -1.94 42.54 1.57
CA GLY A 89 -1.61 41.10 1.54
C GLY A 89 -2.53 40.25 0.68
N THR A 90 -1.95 39.29 -0.03
CA THR A 90 -2.69 38.15 -0.58
C THR A 90 -3.15 37.28 0.59
N LYS A 91 -4.46 37.15 0.78
CA LYS A 91 -5.02 36.19 1.73
C LYS A 91 -4.87 34.80 1.12
N GLU A 92 -3.92 34.06 1.66
CA GLU A 92 -3.62 32.69 1.25
C GLU A 92 -4.58 31.73 1.95
N TYR A 93 -5.15 30.80 1.19
CA TYR A 93 -6.01 29.74 1.70
C TYR A 93 -5.19 28.48 1.96
N THR A 94 -5.41 27.85 3.11
CA THR A 94 -4.99 26.46 3.35
C THR A 94 -5.75 25.54 2.40
N ARG A 95 -5.03 24.69 1.68
CA ARG A 95 -5.60 23.76 0.70
C ARG A 95 -5.77 22.39 1.34
N SER A 96 -7.00 21.90 1.39
CA SER A 96 -7.34 20.58 1.93
C SER A 96 -8.03 19.72 0.88
N PHE A 97 -7.54 18.51 0.68
CA PHE A 97 -8.16 17.47 -0.13
C PHE A 97 -8.85 16.46 0.77
N VAL A 98 -10.15 16.30 0.58
CA VAL A 98 -10.93 15.23 1.20
C VAL A 98 -11.17 14.17 0.14
N ILE A 99 -10.64 12.96 0.34
CA ILE A 99 -10.66 11.88 -0.63
C ILE A 99 -11.63 10.81 -0.15
N LEU A 100 -12.74 10.58 -0.84
CA LEU A 100 -13.72 9.56 -0.47
C LEU A 100 -13.62 8.38 -1.44
N THR A 101 -13.52 7.16 -0.93
CA THR A 101 -13.48 5.93 -1.75
C THR A 101 -14.05 4.73 -1.00
N ASP A 102 -14.63 3.78 -1.73
CA ASP A 102 -15.04 2.46 -1.22
C ASP A 102 -13.93 1.41 -1.28
N GLY A 103 -12.71 1.79 -1.67
CA GLY A 103 -11.51 0.96 -1.54
C GLY A 103 -11.32 -0.12 -2.58
N TYR A 104 -12.22 -0.23 -3.58
CA TYR A 104 -12.00 -1.04 -4.79
C TYR A 104 -11.07 -0.33 -5.78
N VAL A 105 -9.95 0.20 -5.28
CA VAL A 105 -9.01 1.00 -6.05
C VAL A 105 -7.65 0.32 -6.00
N SER A 106 -7.11 -0.01 -7.16
CA SER A 106 -5.67 -0.26 -7.28
C SER A 106 -4.97 1.09 -7.12
N VAL A 107 -4.29 1.27 -6.00
CA VAL A 107 -3.49 2.47 -5.77
C VAL A 107 -2.04 2.10 -5.91
N GLU A 108 -1.38 2.83 -6.80
CA GLU A 108 0.03 2.68 -7.08
C GLU A 108 0.86 3.43 -6.03
N LYS A 109 2.10 2.97 -5.82
CA LYS A 109 3.08 3.60 -4.93
C LYS A 109 3.19 5.12 -5.15
N GLU A 110 3.09 5.52 -6.42
CA GLU A 110 3.16 6.88 -6.92
C GLU A 110 2.11 7.81 -6.29
N ALA A 111 0.97 7.28 -5.82
CA ALA A 111 -0.03 8.08 -5.11
C ALA A 111 0.47 8.49 -3.72
N PHE A 112 1.15 7.59 -3.00
CA PHE A 112 1.72 7.90 -1.69
C PHE A 112 2.87 8.89 -1.84
N ASP A 113 3.72 8.68 -2.84
CA ASP A 113 4.80 9.61 -3.17
C ASP A 113 4.25 10.99 -3.54
N LEU A 114 3.16 11.05 -4.32
CA LEU A 114 2.51 12.30 -4.67
C LEU A 114 1.97 13.04 -3.44
N ILE A 115 1.34 12.33 -2.51
CA ILE A 115 0.85 12.91 -1.24
C ILE A 115 2.02 13.44 -0.42
N ARG A 116 3.04 12.60 -0.15
CA ARG A 116 4.20 12.94 0.67
C ARG A 116 4.99 14.12 0.10
N ASN A 117 5.22 14.15 -1.20
CA ASN A 117 5.96 15.22 -1.87
C ASN A 117 5.19 16.55 -1.92
N ASN A 118 3.89 16.54 -1.65
CA ASN A 118 3.04 17.74 -1.61
C ASN A 118 2.60 18.12 -0.19
N LEU A 119 3.13 17.49 0.86
CA LEU A 119 2.93 17.97 2.22
C LEU A 119 3.49 19.40 2.34
N GLY A 120 2.66 20.31 2.84
CA GLY A 120 2.97 21.75 2.95
C GLY A 120 2.39 22.60 1.82
N THR A 121 2.05 22.02 0.67
CA THR A 121 1.24 22.71 -0.36
C THR A 121 -0.24 22.40 -0.21
N ALA A 122 -0.55 21.22 0.32
CA ALA A 122 -1.89 20.78 0.67
C ALA A 122 -1.89 19.77 1.81
N SER A 123 -3.04 19.68 2.49
CA SER A 123 -3.37 18.62 3.42
C SER A 123 -4.27 17.58 2.76
N PHE A 124 -4.05 16.29 3.04
CA PHE A 124 -4.82 15.18 2.46
C PHE A 124 -5.54 14.39 3.55
N PHE A 125 -6.82 14.10 3.32
CA PHE A 125 -7.69 13.45 4.29
C PHE A 125 -8.51 12.34 3.61
N PRO A 126 -8.04 11.09 3.67
CA PRO A 126 -8.73 9.97 3.07
C PRO A 126 -9.86 9.43 3.95
N PHE A 127 -10.95 9.06 3.29
CA PHE A 127 -12.16 8.47 3.84
C PHE A 127 -12.46 7.16 3.14
N GLY A 128 -12.48 6.09 3.93
CA GLY A 128 -13.00 4.81 3.51
C GLY A 128 -14.49 4.71 3.73
N ILE A 129 -15.27 4.36 2.70
CA ILE A 129 -16.72 4.26 2.77
C ILE A 129 -17.17 2.82 2.56
N GLY A 130 -18.02 2.33 3.46
CA GLY A 130 -18.56 0.98 3.45
C GLY A 130 -17.73 -0.04 4.22
N SER A 131 -18.28 -1.25 4.37
CA SER A 131 -17.66 -2.35 5.11
C SER A 131 -16.54 -3.07 4.34
N GLY A 132 -16.57 -3.01 3.01
CA GLY A 132 -15.60 -3.67 2.12
C GLY A 132 -14.40 -2.81 1.70
N VAL A 133 -14.19 -1.66 2.34
CA VAL A 133 -13.09 -0.77 1.99
C VAL A 133 -11.74 -1.38 2.31
N ASN A 134 -10.79 -1.26 1.36
CA ASN A 134 -9.38 -1.57 1.60
C ASN A 134 -8.82 -0.62 2.66
N ARG A 135 -8.76 -1.07 3.92
CA ARG A 135 -8.28 -0.27 5.05
C ARG A 135 -6.80 0.06 4.93
N ASN A 136 -5.97 -0.92 4.54
CA ASN A 136 -4.53 -0.71 4.36
C ASN A 136 -4.26 0.47 3.43
N LEU A 137 -5.05 0.60 2.36
CA LEU A 137 -4.96 1.73 1.46
C LEU A 137 -5.36 3.08 2.12
N ILE A 138 -6.49 3.13 2.82
CA ILE A 138 -6.95 4.36 3.50
C ILE A 138 -5.97 4.79 4.60
N GLU A 139 -5.49 3.83 5.37
CA GLU A 139 -4.52 4.01 6.44
C GLU A 139 -3.18 4.48 5.87
N GLY A 140 -2.66 3.82 4.84
CA GLY A 140 -1.42 4.23 4.17
C GLY A 140 -1.49 5.63 3.55
N MET A 141 -2.61 5.99 2.90
CA MET A 141 -2.80 7.37 2.42
C MET A 141 -2.86 8.37 3.57
N ALA A 142 -3.47 8.02 4.70
CA ALA A 142 -3.55 8.89 5.85
C ALA A 142 -2.17 9.10 6.46
N HIS A 143 -1.39 8.03 6.63
CA HIS A 143 -0.02 8.09 7.13
C HIS A 143 0.89 8.88 6.19
N ALA A 144 0.81 8.64 4.87
CA ALA A 144 1.49 9.43 3.84
C ALA A 144 1.12 10.92 3.93
N GLY A 145 -0.15 11.19 4.25
CA GLY A 145 -0.69 12.52 4.50
C GLY A 145 -0.31 13.12 5.86
N MET A 146 0.31 12.35 6.77
CA MET A 146 0.50 12.62 8.21
C MET A 146 -0.79 12.86 9.01
N GLY A 147 -1.89 12.29 8.56
CA GLY A 147 -3.22 12.41 9.14
C GLY A 147 -3.71 11.11 9.77
N THR A 148 -4.94 11.15 10.27
CA THR A 148 -5.66 9.97 10.77
C THR A 148 -6.60 9.45 9.67
N PRO A 149 -6.68 8.12 9.47
CA PRO A 149 -7.66 7.54 8.56
C PRO A 149 -9.07 7.66 9.14
N PHE A 150 -10.05 7.90 8.27
CA PHE A 150 -11.45 7.88 8.65
C PHE A 150 -12.19 6.79 7.85
N VAL A 151 -12.96 5.96 8.54
CA VAL A 151 -13.73 4.88 7.91
C VAL A 151 -15.18 4.98 8.36
N VAL A 152 -16.09 5.13 7.39
CA VAL A 152 -17.54 5.22 7.60
C VAL A 152 -18.16 3.93 7.08
N THR A 153 -18.53 3.03 7.99
CA THR A 153 -19.12 1.74 7.60
C THR A 153 -20.64 1.81 7.38
N ASN A 154 -21.31 2.79 7.98
CA ASN A 154 -22.75 3.00 7.84
C ASN A 154 -23.15 4.47 8.03
N ASP A 155 -24.40 4.76 7.66
CA ASP A 155 -24.97 6.12 7.68
C ASP A 155 -25.14 6.70 9.09
N GLU A 156 -25.50 5.86 10.08
CA GLU A 156 -25.65 6.29 11.47
C GLU A 156 -24.36 6.89 12.04
N GLN A 157 -23.20 6.33 11.65
CA GLN A 157 -21.89 6.82 12.05
C GLN A 157 -21.40 8.01 11.22
N ALA A 158 -21.95 8.24 10.02
CA ALA A 158 -21.48 9.27 9.10
C ALA A 158 -21.53 10.68 9.72
N THR A 159 -22.58 10.97 10.49
CA THR A 159 -22.72 12.26 11.20
C THR A 159 -21.60 12.48 12.21
N ALA A 160 -21.41 11.52 13.12
CA ALA A 160 -20.41 11.64 14.19
C ALA A 160 -18.98 11.70 13.63
N ILE A 161 -18.71 10.94 12.56
CA ILE A 161 -17.42 10.95 11.88
C ILE A 161 -17.18 12.29 11.15
N ALA A 162 -18.20 12.84 10.48
CA ALA A 162 -18.10 14.14 9.84
C ALA A 162 -17.82 15.26 10.86
N GLU A 163 -18.50 15.25 12.01
CA GLU A 163 -18.26 16.20 13.10
C GLU A 163 -16.83 16.07 13.67
N LYS A 164 -16.38 14.83 13.91
CA LYS A 164 -15.01 14.56 14.36
C LYS A 164 -13.99 15.07 13.35
N PHE A 165 -14.20 14.80 12.07
CA PHE A 165 -13.34 15.28 11.00
C PHE A 165 -13.32 16.79 10.91
N ARG A 166 -14.47 17.44 10.99
CA ARG A 166 -14.56 18.90 10.99
C ARG A 166 -13.74 19.48 12.13
N LYS A 167 -13.89 18.97 13.35
CA LYS A 167 -13.10 19.41 14.50
C LYS A 167 -11.60 19.25 14.27
N TYR A 168 -11.23 18.16 13.61
CA TYR A 168 -9.86 17.83 13.25
C TYR A 168 -9.22 18.82 12.25
N ILE A 169 -9.98 19.36 11.28
CA ILE A 169 -9.44 20.21 10.20
C ILE A 169 -9.78 21.70 10.29
N GLN A 170 -10.74 22.09 11.12
CA GLN A 170 -11.32 23.46 11.10
C GLN A 170 -10.37 24.58 11.57
N GLN A 171 -9.25 24.24 12.18
CA GLN A 171 -8.32 25.19 12.82
C GLN A 171 -6.86 24.89 12.43
N PRO A 172 -6.42 25.29 11.23
CA PRO A 172 -5.00 25.36 10.92
C PRO A 172 -4.35 26.45 11.79
N VAL A 173 -3.28 26.11 12.48
CA VAL A 173 -2.59 27.02 13.41
C VAL A 173 -1.21 27.44 12.90
N LEU A 174 -0.59 26.62 12.05
CA LEU A 174 0.71 26.91 11.44
C LEU A 174 0.81 26.22 10.07
N THR A 175 1.14 26.98 9.03
CA THR A 175 1.33 26.51 7.65
C THR A 175 2.72 26.89 7.12
N ASN A 176 3.07 26.47 5.90
CA ASN A 176 4.34 26.81 5.24
C ASN A 176 5.57 26.47 6.11
N ILE A 177 5.51 25.32 6.78
CA ILE A 177 6.48 24.96 7.81
C ILE A 177 7.80 24.55 7.16
N ASN A 178 8.89 25.13 7.65
CA ASN A 178 10.24 24.74 7.28
C ASN A 178 11.09 24.55 8.55
N ILE A 179 11.99 23.56 8.50
CA ILE A 179 12.83 23.19 9.63
C ILE A 179 14.28 23.13 9.17
N ALA A 180 15.11 23.93 9.82
CA ALA A 180 16.54 23.96 9.60
C ALA A 180 17.27 23.42 10.83
N TYR A 181 18.24 22.54 10.60
CA TYR A 181 19.13 21.99 11.61
C TYR A 181 20.45 22.74 11.51
N GLU A 182 20.79 23.50 12.54
CA GLU A 182 21.97 24.36 12.57
C GLU A 182 22.98 23.80 13.58
N GLY A 183 24.22 23.58 13.15
CA GLY A 183 25.32 23.12 14.01
C GLY A 183 25.47 21.61 14.19
N PHE A 184 24.55 20.80 13.63
CA PHE A 184 24.65 19.34 13.59
C PHE A 184 24.03 18.77 12.31
N GLU A 185 24.42 17.55 11.94
CA GLU A 185 23.89 16.84 10.78
C GLU A 185 22.69 15.98 11.20
N ALA A 186 21.48 16.40 10.85
CA ALA A 186 20.28 15.57 10.96
C ALA A 186 20.14 14.65 9.74
N TYR A 187 19.80 13.39 9.97
CA TYR A 187 19.58 12.39 8.93
C TYR A 187 18.47 11.42 9.34
N ASP A 188 17.96 10.62 8.40
CA ASP A 188 16.80 9.73 8.61
C ASP A 188 15.60 10.48 9.24
N VAL A 189 15.35 11.71 8.81
CA VAL A 189 14.26 12.55 9.30
C VAL A 189 12.98 12.20 8.57
N GLU A 190 11.91 11.94 9.32
CA GLU A 190 10.56 11.71 8.84
C GLU A 190 9.61 12.72 9.50
N PRO A 191 8.68 13.34 8.75
CA PRO A 191 8.45 13.22 7.31
C PRO A 191 9.52 13.97 6.48
N LEU A 192 9.58 13.68 5.17
CA LEU A 192 10.43 14.43 4.22
C LEU A 192 9.93 15.86 3.97
N SER A 193 8.61 16.04 3.95
CA SER A 193 7.93 17.32 3.73
C SER A 193 6.98 17.60 4.89
N MET A 194 6.87 18.86 5.31
CA MET A 194 6.16 19.23 6.53
C MET A 194 4.68 19.47 6.26
N ALA A 195 3.81 18.73 6.95
CA ALA A 195 2.37 18.97 6.93
C ALA A 195 2.00 20.20 7.76
N ASP A 196 0.86 20.83 7.44
CA ASP A 196 0.29 21.90 8.26
C ASP A 196 -0.09 21.38 9.66
N VAL A 197 0.06 22.23 10.67
CA VAL A 197 -0.36 21.94 12.04
C VAL A 197 -1.78 22.42 12.24
N PHE A 198 -2.64 21.56 12.77
CA PHE A 198 -3.99 21.91 13.19
C PHE A 198 -4.13 21.76 14.71
N ALA A 199 -5.14 22.40 15.29
CA ALA A 199 -5.38 22.35 16.74
C ALA A 199 -5.50 20.91 17.31
N GLU A 200 -6.05 19.97 16.53
CA GLU A 200 -6.16 18.54 16.91
C GLU A 200 -5.20 17.63 16.13
N ARG A 201 -4.25 18.22 15.39
CA ARG A 201 -3.29 17.48 14.57
C ARG A 201 -1.88 18.05 14.76
N PRO A 202 -1.13 17.55 15.76
CA PRO A 202 0.26 17.95 15.94
C PRO A 202 1.13 17.40 14.81
N LEU A 203 2.16 18.16 14.45
CA LEU A 203 3.26 17.68 13.61
C LEU A 203 4.30 17.00 14.49
N ILE A 204 4.48 15.69 14.31
CA ILE A 204 5.49 14.89 15.01
C ILE A 204 6.59 14.54 14.03
N ILE A 205 7.84 14.80 14.43
CA ILE A 205 9.00 14.63 13.58
C ILE A 205 9.99 13.76 14.33
N PHE A 206 10.42 12.69 13.68
CA PHE A 206 11.46 11.81 14.19
C PHE A 206 12.68 11.93 13.29
N GLY A 207 13.86 11.86 13.89
CA GLY A 207 15.11 11.95 13.13
C GLY A 207 16.29 11.51 13.96
N LYS A 208 17.38 11.21 13.28
CA LYS A 208 18.67 10.92 13.87
C LYS A 208 19.62 12.09 13.63
N TYR A 209 20.71 12.13 14.36
CA TYR A 209 21.77 13.10 14.13
C TYR A 209 23.15 12.47 14.28
N ARG A 210 24.14 13.05 13.59
CA ARG A 210 25.56 12.70 13.73
C ARG A 210 26.33 13.84 14.38
N GLY A 211 27.43 13.46 15.03
CA GLY A 211 28.34 14.40 15.68
C GLY A 211 27.87 14.82 17.07
N ASN A 212 28.48 15.87 17.60
CA ASN A 212 28.06 16.45 18.86
C ASN A 212 26.80 17.28 18.62
N ALA A 213 25.76 17.05 19.42
CA ALA A 213 24.51 17.80 19.40
C ALA A 213 24.74 19.25 19.89
N LYS A 214 25.45 20.04 19.07
CA LYS A 214 25.81 21.42 19.37
C LYS A 214 25.14 22.32 18.35
N GLY A 215 24.10 23.04 18.74
CA GLY A 215 23.42 23.99 17.88
C GLY A 215 21.93 24.14 18.16
N SER A 216 21.13 24.30 17.11
CA SER A 216 19.71 24.63 17.21
C SER A 216 18.87 24.05 16.09
N ILE A 217 17.60 23.79 16.41
CA ILE A 217 16.55 23.50 15.43
C ILE A 217 15.74 24.78 15.25
N LYS A 218 15.75 25.32 14.04
CA LYS A 218 14.99 26.50 13.68
C LYS A 218 13.73 26.09 12.93
N ILE A 219 12.58 26.41 13.49
CA ILE A 219 11.26 26.16 12.92
C ILE A 219 10.71 27.50 12.43
N THR A 220 10.32 27.56 11.17
CA THR A 220 9.65 28.73 10.57
C THR A 220 8.32 28.33 9.97
N GLY A 221 7.37 29.26 9.88
CA GLY A 221 6.09 29.05 9.19
C GLY A 221 5.22 30.30 9.21
N THR A 222 3.97 30.16 8.82
CA THR A 222 2.97 31.23 8.80
C THR A 222 1.84 30.89 9.77
N SER A 223 1.60 31.76 10.75
CA SER A 223 0.52 31.65 11.74
C SER A 223 -0.58 32.67 11.47
N GLY A 224 -1.68 32.59 12.22
CA GLY A 224 -2.74 33.61 12.17
C GLY A 224 -2.30 35.03 12.55
N GLU A 225 -1.16 35.16 13.25
CA GLU A 225 -0.57 36.45 13.66
C GLU A 225 0.53 36.95 12.71
N GLY A 226 0.85 36.17 11.66
CA GLY A 226 1.92 36.46 10.71
C GLY A 226 3.05 35.42 10.79
N ASP A 227 4.25 35.83 10.37
CA ASP A 227 5.42 34.96 10.32
C ASP A 227 5.79 34.42 11.71
N TYR A 228 5.95 33.10 11.78
CA TYR A 228 6.32 32.39 12.98
C TYR A 228 7.77 31.93 12.88
N THR A 229 8.54 32.13 13.95
CA THR A 229 9.89 31.58 14.07
C THR A 229 10.12 31.12 15.50
N LYS A 230 10.58 29.88 15.65
CA LYS A 230 11.00 29.30 16.93
C LYS A 230 12.38 28.70 16.79
N LEU A 231 13.26 29.07 17.70
CA LEU A 231 14.58 28.46 17.82
C LEU A 231 14.58 27.54 19.05
N LEU A 232 14.95 26.28 18.85
CA LEU A 232 15.12 25.30 19.91
C LEU A 232 16.62 25.02 20.04
N ALA A 233 17.22 25.44 21.15
CA ALA A 233 18.61 25.13 21.44
C ALA A 233 18.74 23.64 21.80
N VAL A 234 19.62 22.92 21.11
CA VAL A 234 19.91 21.50 21.39
C VAL A 234 21.01 21.37 22.45
N ASN A 235 21.88 22.39 22.58
CA ASN A 235 22.95 22.44 23.58
C ASN A 235 22.46 22.24 25.02
N ASP A 236 21.25 22.75 25.30
CA ASP A 236 20.66 22.76 26.62
C ASP A 236 19.84 21.47 26.90
N ALA A 237 19.69 20.60 25.89
CA ALA A 237 19.00 19.33 26.03
C ALA A 237 19.96 18.29 26.62
N ALA A 238 19.77 17.96 27.89
CA ALA A 238 20.48 16.85 28.52
C ALA A 238 20.03 15.52 27.88
N VAL A 239 21.00 14.67 27.52
CA VAL A 239 20.70 13.27 27.20
C VAL A 239 20.13 12.63 28.45
N ASP A 240 18.87 12.19 28.36
CA ASP A 240 18.14 11.58 29.46
C ASP A 240 17.91 10.11 29.12
N GLU A 241 18.45 9.21 29.93
CA GLU A 241 18.29 7.76 29.74
C GLU A 241 16.81 7.32 29.78
N ARG A 242 15.93 8.11 30.41
CA ARG A 242 14.48 7.88 30.40
C ARG A 242 13.88 8.03 29.01
N ASN A 243 14.56 8.72 28.09
CA ASN A 243 14.13 8.91 26.71
C ASN A 243 14.58 7.77 25.77
N ALA A 244 15.05 6.63 26.30
CA ALA A 244 15.38 5.45 25.50
C ALA A 244 14.24 5.00 24.55
N ALA A 245 12.99 5.30 24.91
CA ALA A 245 11.81 5.05 24.09
C ALA A 245 11.84 5.77 22.72
N LEU A 246 12.49 6.94 22.61
CA LEU A 246 12.53 7.73 21.37
C LEU A 246 13.15 6.96 20.20
N THR A 247 14.17 6.14 20.49
CA THR A 247 14.81 5.26 19.51
C THR A 247 13.81 4.28 18.89
N TYR A 248 12.97 3.67 19.71
CA TYR A 248 11.95 2.73 19.26
C TYR A 248 10.78 3.43 18.57
N LEU A 249 10.42 4.65 19.00
CA LEU A 249 9.38 5.44 18.32
C LEU A 249 9.81 5.81 16.89
N TRP A 250 11.07 6.25 16.70
CA TRP A 250 11.61 6.47 15.35
C TRP A 250 11.56 5.18 14.51
N ALA A 251 12.01 4.05 15.06
CA ALA A 251 12.04 2.79 14.33
C ALA A 251 10.63 2.28 13.96
N ARG A 252 9.66 2.40 14.88
CA ARG A 252 8.26 2.05 14.62
C ARG A 252 7.62 2.95 13.57
N GLU A 253 7.91 4.25 13.60
CA GLU A 253 7.40 5.17 12.59
C GLU A 253 7.97 4.82 11.20
N LYS A 254 9.27 4.49 11.14
CA LYS A 254 9.92 4.07 9.90
C LYS A 254 9.33 2.76 9.37
N ILE A 255 9.20 1.75 10.23
CA ILE A 255 8.59 0.46 9.88
C ILE A 255 7.16 0.65 9.39
N LYS A 256 6.35 1.46 10.09
CA LYS A 256 4.96 1.74 9.68
C LYS A 256 4.88 2.31 8.25
N ILE A 257 5.74 3.28 7.94
CA ILE A 257 5.82 3.84 6.58
C ILE A 257 6.20 2.76 5.57
N LEU A 258 7.22 1.94 5.85
CA LEU A 258 7.64 0.87 4.95
C LEU A 258 6.54 -0.19 4.76
N ASP A 259 5.84 -0.56 5.83
CA ASP A 259 4.70 -1.49 5.81
C ASP A 259 3.56 -0.94 4.95
N ASP A 260 3.25 0.37 5.06
CA ASP A 260 2.23 1.03 4.23
C ASP A 260 2.57 0.87 2.73
N TYR A 261 3.84 1.02 2.35
CA TYR A 261 4.30 0.82 0.97
C TYR A 261 4.29 -0.65 0.54
N ALA A 262 4.72 -1.56 1.42
CA ALA A 262 4.69 -3.00 1.17
C ALA A 262 3.26 -3.51 0.92
N SER A 263 2.26 -2.89 1.56
CA SER A 263 0.84 -3.25 1.44
C SER A 263 0.19 -2.97 0.08
N LEU A 264 0.82 -2.17 -0.80
CA LEU A 264 0.28 -1.77 -2.11
C LEU A 264 0.56 -2.77 -3.25
N ASN A 265 1.00 -4.00 -2.96
CA ASN A 265 1.31 -5.05 -3.94
C ASN A 265 2.51 -4.74 -4.86
N MET A 266 3.70 -4.79 -4.28
CA MET A 266 4.79 -5.68 -4.69
C MET A 266 5.71 -5.75 -3.48
N TYR A 267 5.73 -6.88 -2.77
CA TYR A 267 6.81 -7.19 -1.83
C TYR A 267 8.09 -7.23 -2.64
N THR A 268 8.76 -6.08 -2.76
CA THR A 268 10.14 -6.10 -3.21
C THR A 268 10.93 -6.68 -2.05
N ASN A 269 11.78 -7.67 -2.31
CA ASN A 269 12.67 -8.23 -1.29
C ASN A 269 13.40 -7.12 -0.50
N GLU A 270 13.65 -5.97 -1.13
CA GLU A 270 14.23 -4.79 -0.50
C GLU A 270 13.43 -4.24 0.69
N LEU A 271 12.10 -4.05 0.54
CA LEU A 271 11.27 -3.52 1.62
C LEU A 271 11.19 -4.52 2.77
N GLU A 272 11.05 -5.81 2.44
CA GLU A 272 11.05 -6.89 3.41
C GLU A 272 12.39 -6.96 4.17
N GLU A 273 13.51 -6.90 3.47
CA GLU A 273 14.85 -6.87 4.06
C GLU A 273 15.04 -5.65 4.96
N GLU A 274 14.59 -4.46 4.54
CA GLU A 274 14.69 -3.24 5.34
C GLU A 274 13.82 -3.34 6.61
N ILE A 275 12.57 -3.77 6.49
CA ILE A 275 11.66 -3.94 7.62
C ILE A 275 12.20 -5.00 8.59
N THR A 276 12.69 -6.12 8.07
CA THR A 276 13.30 -7.20 8.86
C THR A 276 14.56 -6.70 9.57
N GLY A 277 15.44 -5.99 8.86
CA GLY A 277 16.64 -5.40 9.42
C GLY A 277 16.35 -4.40 10.54
N LEU A 278 15.34 -3.55 10.38
CA LEU A 278 14.88 -2.64 11.43
C LEU A 278 14.26 -3.42 12.62
N GLY A 279 13.44 -4.44 12.34
CA GLY A 279 12.85 -5.32 13.35
C GLY A 279 13.92 -5.97 14.23
N LEU A 280 14.92 -6.61 13.61
CA LEU A 280 16.03 -7.25 14.32
C LEU A 280 16.91 -6.25 15.05
N LYS A 281 17.33 -5.15 14.40
CA LYS A 281 18.21 -4.14 14.98
C LYS A 281 17.61 -3.47 16.21
N TYR A 282 16.30 -3.22 16.19
CA TYR A 282 15.59 -2.54 17.27
C TYR A 282 14.78 -3.49 18.16
N ASN A 283 14.90 -4.81 17.98
CA ASN A 283 14.10 -5.80 18.72
C ASN A 283 12.59 -5.47 18.71
N LEU A 284 12.06 -5.19 17.51
CA LEU A 284 10.66 -4.88 17.29
C LEU A 284 9.99 -6.03 16.54
N LEU A 285 8.77 -6.38 16.98
CA LEU A 285 7.90 -7.26 16.21
C LEU A 285 7.41 -6.50 14.97
N THR A 286 7.65 -7.09 13.81
CA THR A 286 7.19 -6.65 12.49
C THR A 286 6.40 -7.79 11.84
N GLN A 287 5.83 -7.55 10.67
CA GLN A 287 5.19 -8.61 9.88
C GLN A 287 6.17 -9.72 9.45
N TYR A 288 7.48 -9.50 9.50
CA TYR A 288 8.54 -10.43 9.08
C TYR A 288 9.41 -10.95 10.23
N THR A 289 9.09 -10.61 11.48
CA THR A 289 9.87 -11.02 12.66
C THR A 289 8.98 -11.64 13.71
N SER A 290 9.52 -12.51 14.54
CA SER A 290 8.78 -13.17 15.63
C SER A 290 9.66 -13.32 16.86
N PHE A 291 9.08 -13.16 18.05
CA PHE A 291 9.75 -13.52 19.30
C PHE A 291 9.53 -14.99 19.59
N VAL A 292 10.59 -15.79 19.47
CA VAL A 292 10.56 -17.22 19.80
C VAL A 292 11.09 -17.43 21.21
N ALA A 293 10.23 -17.98 22.08
CA ALA A 293 10.64 -18.41 23.41
C ALA A 293 11.11 -19.87 23.35
N ILE A 294 12.41 -20.08 23.49
CA ILE A 294 13.00 -21.43 23.51
C ILE A 294 13.03 -21.93 24.96
N ASP A 295 12.22 -22.95 25.24
CA ASP A 295 12.29 -23.69 26.50
C ASP A 295 13.45 -24.72 26.44
N LYS A 296 14.22 -24.84 27.52
CA LYS A 296 15.35 -25.77 27.60
C LYS A 296 14.91 -27.21 27.86
N LEU A 297 13.64 -27.40 28.22
CA LEU A 297 13.09 -28.70 28.56
C LEU A 297 12.58 -29.37 27.28
N VAL A 298 13.37 -30.28 26.73
CA VAL A 298 12.94 -31.14 25.62
C VAL A 298 11.74 -31.96 26.10
N ARG A 299 10.57 -31.74 25.48
CA ARG A 299 9.34 -32.48 25.79
C ARG A 299 9.09 -33.67 24.87
N ASN A 300 9.86 -33.75 23.79
CA ASN A 300 9.76 -34.76 22.75
C ASN A 300 11.12 -35.41 22.53
N ASP A 301 11.55 -36.20 23.51
CA ASP A 301 12.89 -36.80 23.53
C ASP A 301 13.09 -37.84 22.41
N ASP A 302 12.00 -38.38 21.86
CA ASP A 302 12.01 -39.41 20.81
C ASP A 302 11.71 -38.85 19.39
N GLY A 303 11.44 -37.54 19.28
CA GLY A 303 11.12 -36.88 18.02
C GLY A 303 9.77 -37.26 17.42
N THR A 304 8.92 -37.99 18.16
CA THR A 304 7.61 -38.40 17.66
C THR A 304 6.57 -37.30 17.88
N TYR A 305 5.91 -36.85 16.82
CA TYR A 305 4.84 -35.85 16.92
C TYR A 305 3.54 -36.42 16.39
N THR A 306 2.43 -36.03 17.03
CA THR A 306 1.09 -36.34 16.54
C THR A 306 0.54 -35.09 15.87
N THR A 307 0.40 -35.13 14.55
CA THR A 307 -0.33 -34.09 13.82
C THR A 307 -1.81 -34.18 14.16
N VAL A 308 -2.34 -33.15 14.81
CA VAL A 308 -3.77 -33.03 15.10
C VAL A 308 -4.38 -32.05 14.11
N SER A 309 -5.40 -32.49 13.37
CA SER A 309 -6.19 -31.57 12.54
C SER A 309 -7.06 -30.71 13.46
N GLN A 310 -6.70 -29.43 13.59
CA GLN A 310 -7.46 -28.47 14.38
C GLN A 310 -8.45 -27.74 13.46
N PRO A 311 -9.76 -27.97 13.60
CA PRO A 311 -10.74 -27.27 12.80
C PRO A 311 -10.75 -25.78 13.18
N LEU A 312 -10.60 -24.92 12.17
CA LEU A 312 -10.80 -23.48 12.35
C LEU A 312 -12.28 -23.21 12.61
N PRO A 313 -12.65 -22.45 13.66
CA PRO A 313 -14.04 -22.07 13.86
C PRO A 313 -14.51 -21.21 12.70
N LEU A 314 -15.78 -21.36 12.31
CA LEU A 314 -16.38 -20.47 11.34
C LEU A 314 -16.49 -19.06 11.92
N PRO A 315 -16.27 -18.00 11.11
CA PRO A 315 -16.52 -16.64 11.55
C PRO A 315 -17.97 -16.48 12.01
N GLU A 316 -18.19 -15.64 13.01
CA GLU A 316 -19.51 -15.39 13.57
C GLU A 316 -20.49 -14.92 12.48
N GLY A 317 -21.63 -15.59 12.36
CA GLY A 317 -22.65 -15.31 11.34
C GLY A 317 -22.44 -16.00 9.99
N VAL A 318 -21.34 -16.74 9.78
CA VAL A 318 -21.13 -17.51 8.55
C VAL A 318 -21.78 -18.89 8.68
N SER A 319 -22.75 -19.14 7.80
CA SER A 319 -23.44 -20.43 7.71
C SER A 319 -22.51 -21.53 7.21
N ASN A 320 -22.65 -22.75 7.73
CA ASN A 320 -21.93 -23.94 7.23
C ASN A 320 -22.11 -24.17 5.72
N TYR A 321 -23.17 -23.63 5.11
CA TYR A 321 -23.43 -23.71 3.67
C TYR A 321 -22.51 -22.80 2.83
N ALA A 322 -21.81 -21.84 3.44
CA ALA A 322 -20.91 -20.91 2.75
C ALA A 322 -19.50 -21.50 2.54
N VAL A 323 -19.17 -22.62 3.20
CA VAL A 323 -17.93 -23.37 2.95
C VAL A 323 -18.23 -24.46 1.93
N GLY A 324 -17.86 -24.20 0.68
CA GLY A 324 -18.27 -24.98 -0.49
C GLY A 324 -17.79 -26.43 -0.49
N GLY A 325 -18.75 -27.36 -0.47
CA GLY A 325 -18.63 -28.73 -0.98
C GLY A 325 -19.91 -29.05 -1.75
N VAL A 326 -19.77 -29.35 -3.05
CA VAL A 326 -20.85 -29.50 -4.04
C VAL A 326 -22.01 -30.39 -3.54
N PRO A 327 -23.29 -29.97 -3.64
CA PRO A 327 -24.43 -30.82 -3.31
C PRO A 327 -24.77 -31.72 -4.50
N GLY A 328 -24.38 -33.00 -4.43
CA GLY A 328 -24.67 -33.94 -5.52
C GLY A 328 -24.55 -35.40 -5.12
N THR A 329 -25.57 -35.93 -4.42
CA THR A 329 -26.25 -37.21 -4.72
C THR A 329 -27.07 -37.67 -3.51
N MET A 330 -28.40 -37.71 -3.66
CA MET A 330 -29.26 -38.53 -2.82
C MET A 330 -28.91 -40.01 -3.06
N GLN A 331 -28.29 -40.67 -2.08
CA GLN A 331 -28.27 -42.13 -2.01
C GLN A 331 -29.09 -42.60 -0.82
N LYS A 332 -30.04 -43.48 -1.13
CA LYS A 332 -30.98 -44.11 -0.20
C LYS A 332 -30.24 -44.78 0.96
N SER A 333 -30.84 -44.67 2.13
CA SER A 333 -30.55 -45.38 3.37
C SER A 333 -30.12 -46.83 3.15
N HIS A 334 -28.92 -47.21 3.58
CA HIS A 334 -28.59 -48.53 4.13
C HIS A 334 -27.59 -48.36 5.27
N SER A 335 -27.87 -49.05 6.37
CA SER A 335 -27.13 -49.06 7.62
C SER A 335 -25.81 -49.80 7.50
N GLY A 336 -24.72 -49.23 8.04
CA GLY A 336 -23.52 -49.99 8.39
C GLY A 336 -22.18 -49.33 8.06
N ARG A 337 -21.65 -48.58 9.04
CA ARG A 337 -20.22 -48.34 9.37
C ARG A 337 -19.21 -47.75 8.35
N LYS A 338 -18.47 -46.78 8.94
CA LYS A 338 -17.12 -46.24 8.67
C LYS A 338 -16.94 -45.28 7.49
N TYR A 339 -17.05 -43.99 7.81
CA TYR A 339 -16.49 -42.89 7.04
C TYR A 339 -14.95 -42.90 7.15
N MET A 340 -14.27 -42.99 6.01
CA MET A 340 -12.95 -42.38 5.79
C MET A 340 -13.21 -41.00 5.14
N PRO A 341 -12.60 -39.90 5.60
CA PRO A 341 -12.58 -38.68 4.81
C PRO A 341 -11.40 -38.72 3.84
N GLY A 342 -11.69 -38.54 2.56
CA GLY A 342 -10.71 -38.28 1.50
C GLY A 342 -10.04 -36.93 1.71
N GLY A 343 -8.73 -36.89 1.42
CA GLY A 343 -7.87 -35.73 1.59
C GLY A 343 -8.13 -34.64 0.56
N GLY A 344 -8.29 -33.41 1.05
CA GLY A 344 -7.98 -32.20 0.31
C GLY A 344 -6.59 -31.73 0.74
N SER A 345 -5.67 -31.66 -0.22
CA SER A 345 -4.28 -31.23 -0.07
C SER A 345 -4.19 -29.75 0.31
N GLY A 346 -4.10 -29.45 1.61
CA GLY A 346 -3.50 -28.19 2.06
C GLY A 346 -1.99 -28.31 1.92
N ARG A 347 -1.37 -27.44 1.10
CA ARG A 347 0.10 -27.30 1.06
C ARG A 347 0.58 -26.87 2.44
N THR A 348 1.24 -27.77 3.16
CA THR A 348 2.14 -27.43 4.26
C THR A 348 3.37 -26.77 3.66
N LEU A 349 3.60 -25.50 3.98
CA LEU A 349 4.90 -24.87 3.77
C LEU A 349 5.80 -25.33 4.92
N ASP A 350 6.83 -26.11 4.60
CA ASP A 350 7.90 -26.42 5.55
C ASP A 350 8.69 -25.13 5.79
N CYS A 351 8.60 -24.58 7.00
CA CYS A 351 9.48 -23.52 7.44
C CYS A 351 10.78 -24.14 7.97
N GLU A 352 11.88 -23.96 7.25
CA GLU A 352 13.20 -24.30 7.80
C GLU A 352 13.57 -23.32 8.93
N GLU A 353 13.77 -23.85 10.14
CA GLU A 353 14.37 -23.11 11.25
C GLU A 353 15.86 -22.89 10.97
N ILE A 354 16.26 -21.65 10.69
CA ILE A 354 17.67 -21.26 10.72
C ILE A 354 17.98 -20.72 12.13
N SER A 355 18.66 -21.54 12.93
CA SER A 355 19.27 -21.10 14.19
C SER A 355 20.68 -20.57 13.89
N LEU A 356 20.91 -19.28 14.11
CA LEU A 356 22.24 -18.68 14.02
C LEU A 356 22.77 -18.37 15.43
N SER A 357 23.82 -19.09 15.83
CA SER A 357 24.64 -18.77 16.99
C SER A 357 25.68 -17.71 16.61
N LEU A 358 25.87 -16.72 17.48
CA LEU A 358 26.70 -15.51 17.26
C LEU A 358 28.23 -15.73 17.13
N ASP A 359 28.72 -16.97 17.06
CA ASP A 359 30.17 -17.26 17.10
C ASP A 359 30.78 -17.81 15.79
N ASP A 360 30.00 -18.07 14.73
CA ASP A 360 30.54 -18.55 13.44
C ASP A 360 30.20 -17.60 12.28
N VAL A 361 30.96 -16.51 12.15
CA VAL A 361 31.07 -15.78 10.88
C VAL A 361 32.36 -16.22 10.20
N SER A 362 32.30 -17.38 9.53
CA SER A 362 33.16 -17.67 8.40
C SER A 362 32.33 -17.54 7.13
N VAL A 363 32.74 -16.64 6.24
CA VAL A 363 32.13 -16.45 4.92
C VAL A 363 32.40 -17.71 4.08
N GLU A 364 31.46 -18.65 4.07
CA GLU A 364 31.37 -19.66 3.03
C GLU A 364 30.44 -19.13 1.93
N GLU A 365 30.95 -19.03 0.70
CA GLU A 365 30.13 -18.75 -0.49
C GLU A 365 29.13 -19.90 -0.68
N LYS A 366 27.84 -19.66 -0.37
CA LYS A 366 26.75 -20.57 -0.74
C LYS A 366 26.52 -20.48 -2.26
N PRO A 367 26.66 -21.57 -3.05
CA PRO A 367 26.58 -21.49 -4.51
C PRO A 367 25.15 -21.45 -5.11
N ASP A 368 24.09 -21.57 -4.31
CA ASP A 368 22.74 -21.87 -4.81
C ASP A 368 21.67 -20.83 -4.46
N GLU A 369 22.05 -19.58 -4.24
CA GLU A 369 21.09 -18.50 -3.98
C GLU A 369 20.46 -18.02 -5.31
N VAL A 370 19.13 -18.10 -5.41
CA VAL A 370 18.36 -17.58 -6.54
C VAL A 370 17.93 -16.15 -6.21
N PHE A 371 18.38 -15.19 -7.02
CA PHE A 371 18.14 -13.77 -6.79
C PHE A 371 16.85 -13.33 -7.47
N VAL A 372 15.92 -12.74 -6.72
CA VAL A 372 14.70 -12.15 -7.30
C VAL A 372 14.96 -10.74 -7.81
N LEU A 373 15.91 -10.03 -7.19
CA LEU A 373 16.33 -8.69 -7.60
C LEU A 373 17.83 -8.64 -7.87
N VAL A 374 18.17 -8.11 -9.04
CA VAL A 374 19.53 -8.11 -9.59
C VAL A 374 19.82 -6.74 -10.21
N GLU A 375 21.06 -6.25 -10.08
CA GLU A 375 21.45 -4.94 -10.63
C GLU A 375 21.30 -4.90 -12.16
N GLN A 376 21.49 -6.05 -12.81
CA GLN A 376 21.23 -6.24 -14.24
C GLN A 376 20.35 -7.47 -14.45
N MET A 377 19.14 -7.25 -14.97
CA MET A 377 18.17 -8.30 -15.28
C MET A 377 18.66 -9.24 -16.38
N ALA A 378 18.13 -10.46 -16.38
CA ALA A 378 18.36 -11.41 -17.46
C ALA A 378 17.78 -10.89 -18.78
N GLU A 379 18.51 -11.09 -19.89
CA GLU A 379 18.14 -10.56 -21.20
C GLU A 379 17.83 -11.71 -22.18
N PHE A 380 16.66 -11.70 -22.79
CA PHE A 380 16.29 -12.67 -23.83
C PHE A 380 17.05 -12.37 -25.13
N LYS A 381 17.75 -13.37 -25.68
CA LYS A 381 18.55 -13.29 -26.92
C LYS A 381 17.98 -14.11 -28.08
N GLY A 382 16.79 -14.71 -27.91
CA GLY A 382 16.24 -15.69 -28.84
C GLY A 382 15.64 -15.14 -30.13
N SER A 383 15.18 -13.89 -30.14
CA SER A 383 14.63 -13.22 -31.34
C SER A 383 15.11 -11.77 -31.44
N LYS A 384 15.27 -11.27 -32.67
CA LYS A 384 15.58 -9.85 -32.92
C LYS A 384 14.42 -8.93 -32.53
N ASP A 385 13.19 -9.45 -32.58
CA ASP A 385 11.97 -8.71 -32.30
C ASP A 385 11.53 -8.83 -30.82
N GLY A 386 12.38 -9.45 -29.99
CA GLY A 386 12.18 -9.59 -28.55
C GLY A 386 11.36 -10.80 -28.14
N LEU A 387 11.17 -10.93 -26.82
CA LEU A 387 10.51 -12.07 -26.17
C LEU A 387 9.01 -12.14 -26.49
N GLU A 388 8.32 -10.99 -26.49
CA GLU A 388 6.88 -10.92 -26.76
C GLU A 388 6.54 -11.40 -28.18
N ALA A 389 7.36 -11.03 -29.16
CA ALA A 389 7.19 -11.49 -30.54
C ALA A 389 7.42 -13.01 -30.65
N PHE A 390 8.47 -13.52 -30.00
CA PHE A 390 8.74 -14.95 -29.95
C PHE A 390 7.56 -15.74 -29.36
N ILE A 391 6.97 -15.25 -28.27
CA ILE A 391 5.81 -15.89 -27.62
C ILE A 391 4.62 -15.91 -28.57
N ARG A 392 4.28 -14.78 -29.19
CA ARG A 392 3.15 -14.67 -30.13
C ARG A 392 3.32 -15.59 -31.34
N GLU A 393 4.53 -15.76 -31.87
CA GLU A 393 4.78 -16.64 -33.03
C GLU A 393 4.77 -18.13 -32.68
N ASN A 394 5.04 -18.48 -31.41
CA ASN A 394 5.15 -19.87 -30.98
C ASN A 394 3.96 -20.35 -30.16
N ILE A 395 2.97 -19.49 -29.88
CA ILE A 395 1.76 -19.86 -29.15
C ILE A 395 0.86 -20.73 -30.02
N ILE A 396 0.38 -21.84 -29.45
CA ILE A 396 -0.56 -22.76 -30.08
C ILE A 396 -1.83 -22.72 -29.25
N TYR A 397 -2.86 -22.05 -29.75
CA TYR A 397 -4.13 -21.93 -29.04
C TYR A 397 -4.73 -23.32 -28.74
N PRO A 398 -5.02 -23.65 -27.46
CA PRO A 398 -5.68 -24.92 -27.12
C PRO A 398 -7.03 -25.03 -27.84
N LEU A 399 -7.30 -26.17 -28.48
CA LEU A 399 -8.51 -26.36 -29.28
C LEU A 399 -9.81 -26.22 -28.46
N ASP A 400 -9.80 -26.68 -27.22
CA ASP A 400 -10.95 -26.56 -26.31
C ASP A 400 -11.21 -25.10 -25.93
N ALA A 401 -10.14 -24.33 -25.65
CA ALA A 401 -10.22 -22.90 -25.37
C ALA A 401 -10.67 -22.08 -26.58
N LEU A 402 -10.23 -22.48 -27.79
CA LEU A 402 -10.65 -21.86 -29.04
C LEU A 402 -12.13 -22.12 -29.35
N ALA A 403 -12.63 -23.33 -29.09
CA ALA A 403 -14.02 -23.69 -29.30
C ALA A 403 -14.98 -22.93 -28.35
N GLU A 404 -14.51 -22.60 -27.15
CA GLU A 404 -15.25 -21.86 -26.13
C GLU A 404 -15.06 -20.33 -26.20
N GLY A 405 -14.18 -19.85 -27.08
CA GLY A 405 -13.89 -18.42 -27.22
C GLY A 405 -13.17 -17.83 -26.00
N LEU A 406 -12.39 -18.64 -25.29
CA LEU A 406 -11.70 -18.24 -24.05
C LEU A 406 -10.46 -17.42 -24.38
N GLU A 407 -10.40 -16.17 -23.93
CA GLU A 407 -9.23 -15.29 -23.93
C GLU A 407 -8.73 -15.06 -22.51
N GLY A 408 -7.45 -14.75 -22.34
CA GLY A 408 -6.92 -14.54 -21.00
C GLY A 408 -5.42 -14.36 -20.92
N LYS A 409 -4.94 -14.23 -19.68
CA LYS A 409 -3.53 -14.06 -19.35
C LYS A 409 -3.08 -15.16 -18.40
N VAL A 410 -1.86 -15.67 -18.61
CA VAL A 410 -1.20 -16.62 -17.73
C VAL A 410 0.13 -16.04 -17.28
N TYR A 411 0.34 -15.97 -15.97
CA TYR A 411 1.60 -15.50 -15.38
C TYR A 411 2.43 -16.71 -14.94
N ILE A 412 3.64 -16.82 -15.48
CA ILE A 412 4.55 -17.95 -15.25
C ILE A 412 5.81 -17.46 -14.55
N GLU A 413 6.17 -18.09 -13.44
CA GLU A 413 7.47 -17.95 -12.80
C GLU A 413 8.44 -19.03 -13.29
N PHE A 414 9.71 -18.66 -13.45
CA PHE A 414 10.80 -19.58 -13.73
C PHE A 414 12.14 -18.99 -13.30
N VAL A 415 13.12 -19.85 -13.05
CA VAL A 415 14.48 -19.46 -12.68
C VAL A 415 15.37 -19.51 -13.91
N ILE A 416 16.17 -18.46 -14.13
CA ILE A 416 17.18 -18.38 -15.18
C ILE A 416 18.55 -18.65 -14.55
N ASP A 417 19.21 -19.69 -14.99
CA ASP A 417 20.53 -20.09 -14.51
C ASP A 417 21.67 -19.25 -15.11
N THR A 418 22.86 -19.35 -14.51
CA THR A 418 24.04 -18.58 -14.94
C THR A 418 24.52 -18.90 -16.37
N ASP A 419 24.10 -20.04 -16.92
CA ASP A 419 24.34 -20.49 -18.29
C ASP A 419 23.25 -20.03 -19.28
N GLY A 420 22.14 -19.47 -18.78
CA GLY A 420 20.98 -19.04 -19.56
C GLY A 420 19.93 -20.12 -19.81
N SER A 421 20.05 -21.29 -19.17
CA SER A 421 18.97 -22.28 -19.09
C SER A 421 17.87 -21.83 -18.12
N ILE A 422 16.69 -22.45 -18.21
CA ILE A 422 15.57 -22.18 -17.31
C ILE A 422 15.18 -23.43 -16.52
N THR A 423 14.94 -23.26 -15.21
CA THR A 423 14.45 -24.28 -14.28
C THR A 423 13.19 -23.79 -13.56
N ASP A 424 12.53 -24.68 -12.82
CA ASP A 424 11.43 -24.34 -11.90
C ASP A 424 10.27 -23.55 -12.53
N VAL A 425 9.88 -23.95 -13.76
CA VAL A 425 8.78 -23.32 -14.49
C VAL A 425 7.43 -23.69 -13.86
N ALA A 426 6.73 -22.72 -13.28
CA ALA A 426 5.44 -22.89 -12.61
C ALA A 426 4.45 -21.77 -12.94
N VAL A 427 3.15 -22.08 -12.90
CA VAL A 427 2.09 -21.07 -13.06
C VAL A 427 1.82 -20.42 -11.71
N VAL A 428 1.91 -19.09 -11.68
CA VAL A 428 1.59 -18.27 -10.49
C VAL A 428 0.10 -17.96 -10.45
N SER A 429 -0.45 -17.52 -11.59
CA SER A 429 -1.88 -17.26 -11.75
C SER A 429 -2.29 -17.31 -13.22
N SER A 430 -3.54 -17.67 -13.48
CA SER A 430 -4.11 -17.78 -14.82
C SER A 430 -5.55 -17.27 -14.82
N THR A 431 -6.01 -16.74 -15.97
CA THR A 431 -7.43 -16.43 -16.18
C THR A 431 -8.27 -17.70 -16.31
N ASP A 432 -7.70 -18.73 -16.95
CA ASP A 432 -8.35 -20.03 -17.12
C ASP A 432 -7.30 -21.16 -17.14
N PRO A 433 -7.51 -22.26 -16.39
CA PRO A 433 -6.61 -23.42 -16.39
C PRO A 433 -6.35 -24.05 -17.77
N ALA A 434 -7.29 -23.91 -18.72
CA ALA A 434 -7.15 -24.45 -20.07
C ALA A 434 -5.96 -23.83 -20.84
N LEU A 435 -5.53 -22.63 -20.46
CA LEU A 435 -4.44 -21.89 -21.10
C LEU A 435 -3.05 -22.21 -20.50
N GLU A 436 -3.01 -22.77 -19.28
CA GLU A 436 -1.79 -22.97 -18.50
C GLU A 436 -0.78 -23.91 -19.16
N THR A 437 -1.28 -25.03 -19.70
CA THR A 437 -0.43 -26.06 -20.31
C THR A 437 0.37 -25.49 -21.50
N GLU A 438 -0.30 -24.67 -22.31
CA GLU A 438 0.33 -24.04 -23.46
C GLU A 438 1.30 -22.95 -23.04
N ALA A 439 0.93 -22.12 -22.06
CA ALA A 439 1.81 -21.08 -21.56
C ALA A 439 3.13 -21.67 -21.03
N ILE A 440 3.07 -22.76 -20.25
CA ILE A 440 4.26 -23.48 -19.76
C ILE A 440 5.12 -23.98 -20.93
N ARG A 441 4.48 -24.54 -21.98
CA ARG A 441 5.19 -25.06 -23.15
C ARG A 441 5.96 -23.96 -23.87
N VAL A 442 5.34 -22.81 -24.11
CA VAL A 442 5.98 -21.68 -24.80
C VAL A 442 7.15 -21.12 -24.00
N ILE A 443 7.02 -20.99 -22.68
CA ILE A 443 8.14 -20.58 -21.82
C ILE A 443 9.28 -21.60 -21.87
N LYS A 444 8.99 -22.90 -21.83
CA LYS A 444 10.00 -23.96 -21.95
C LYS A 444 10.78 -23.90 -23.27
N LEU A 445 10.19 -23.38 -24.35
CA LEU A 445 10.92 -23.17 -25.61
C LEU A 445 12.03 -22.12 -25.48
N THR A 446 11.94 -21.20 -24.49
CA THR A 446 12.94 -20.15 -24.25
C THR A 446 14.23 -20.65 -23.60
N ASN A 447 14.31 -21.95 -23.28
CA ASN A 447 15.49 -22.54 -22.64
C ASN A 447 16.78 -22.26 -23.42
N LEU A 448 17.86 -21.87 -22.73
CA LEU A 448 19.17 -21.47 -23.29
C LEU A 448 19.17 -20.18 -24.12
N MET A 449 18.02 -19.50 -24.25
CA MET A 449 17.87 -18.24 -24.98
C MET A 449 17.96 -17.01 -24.07
N TRP A 450 18.54 -17.16 -22.89
CA TRP A 450 18.74 -16.06 -21.95
C TRP A 450 20.23 -15.73 -21.79
N LYS A 451 20.52 -14.47 -21.49
CA LYS A 451 21.74 -14.06 -20.79
C LYS A 451 21.40 -13.96 -19.31
N ALA A 452 22.20 -14.61 -18.47
CA ALA A 452 22.05 -14.57 -17.03
C ALA A 452 22.11 -13.14 -16.47
N ALA A 453 21.35 -12.94 -15.39
CA ALA A 453 21.39 -11.74 -14.59
C ALA A 453 22.77 -11.49 -13.95
N ARG A 454 23.04 -10.25 -13.56
CA ARG A 454 24.22 -9.89 -12.75
C ARG A 454 23.84 -9.16 -11.48
N HIS A 455 24.51 -9.53 -10.40
CA HIS A 455 24.42 -8.88 -9.10
C HIS A 455 25.82 -8.82 -8.48
N SER A 456 26.23 -7.65 -7.97
CA SER A 456 27.59 -7.41 -7.45
C SER A 456 28.70 -7.76 -8.47
N GLY A 457 28.44 -7.50 -9.75
CA GLY A 457 29.37 -7.78 -10.86
C GLY A 457 29.55 -9.26 -11.25
N LYS A 458 28.95 -10.21 -10.53
CA LYS A 458 28.97 -11.66 -10.84
C LYS A 458 27.68 -12.07 -11.56
N LYS A 459 27.74 -13.14 -12.38
CA LYS A 459 26.54 -13.77 -12.93
C LYS A 459 25.83 -14.54 -11.81
N VAL A 460 24.53 -14.40 -11.70
CA VAL A 460 23.73 -15.05 -10.66
C VAL A 460 22.52 -15.78 -11.27
N ARG A 461 22.00 -16.78 -10.55
CA ARG A 461 20.71 -17.39 -10.87
C ARG A 461 19.63 -16.38 -10.51
N SER A 462 18.64 -16.17 -11.37
CA SER A 462 17.59 -15.17 -11.10
C SER A 462 16.19 -15.66 -11.39
N MET A 463 15.25 -15.36 -10.51
CA MET A 463 13.83 -15.65 -10.72
C MET A 463 13.17 -14.58 -11.57
N MET A 464 12.31 -14.98 -12.49
CA MET A 464 11.56 -14.08 -13.38
C MET A 464 10.10 -14.52 -13.49
N VAL A 465 9.18 -13.56 -13.51
CA VAL A 465 7.76 -13.78 -13.80
C VAL A 465 7.42 -13.14 -15.14
N LEU A 466 6.75 -13.88 -16.03
CA LEU A 466 6.36 -13.40 -17.36
C LEU A 466 4.86 -13.59 -17.62
N GLU A 467 4.25 -12.60 -18.26
CA GLU A 467 2.88 -12.66 -18.78
C GLU A 467 2.85 -13.32 -20.17
N VAL A 468 1.98 -14.32 -20.34
CA VAL A 468 1.62 -14.91 -21.63
C VAL A 468 0.15 -14.59 -21.92
N ALA A 469 -0.10 -13.78 -22.94
CA ALA A 469 -1.45 -13.37 -23.34
C ALA A 469 -2.00 -14.27 -24.46
N PHE A 470 -3.25 -14.72 -24.30
CA PHE A 470 -4.04 -15.45 -25.28
C PHE A 470 -5.17 -14.55 -25.77
N VAL A 471 -5.09 -14.14 -27.03
CA VAL A 471 -6.06 -13.27 -27.70
C VAL A 471 -6.49 -13.96 -28.99
N LEU A 472 -7.79 -13.97 -29.26
CA LEU A 472 -8.36 -14.47 -30.50
C LEU A 472 -8.26 -13.38 -31.57
N GLU A 473 -7.61 -13.70 -32.68
CA GLU A 473 -7.52 -12.79 -33.84
C GLU A 473 -8.81 -12.74 -34.68
#